data_AF-A0A9X0H6X8-F1
#
_entry.id   AF-A0A9X0H6X8-F1
#
_cell.length_a   1.000
_cell.length_b   1.000
_cell.length_c   1.000
_cell.angle_alpha   90.00
_cell.angle_beta   90.00
_cell.angle_gamma   90.00
#
_symmetry.space_group_name_H-M   'P 1'
#
loop_
_entity.id
_entity.type
_entity.pdbx_description
1 polymer ?
#
loop_
_entity_poly.entity_id
_entity_poly.type
_entity_poly.pdbx_seq_one_letter_code
_entity_poly.pdbx_strand_id
1 'polypeptide(L)'
;MVWPFCLAGRCWVWLPGGWVRLLEHLLTWRPAVLETNGVALPWSYPLIGLECWPPKNDGCSRMHIQLNGEPFELPDGETVAALLTRLDLAGRRVAVELNLDIVPRSQHAATVLGEGDQVEVVHAIGGG
;
A
#
# COMPACT_ATOMS: atom_id res chain seq x y z
N MET A 1 -6.75 26.94 -9.77
CA MET A 1 -7.42 25.81 -9.11
C MET A 1 -6.77 25.61 -7.77
N VAL A 2 -7.51 25.85 -6.68
CA VAL A 2 -6.97 25.81 -5.31
C VAL A 2 -7.45 24.51 -4.69
N TRP A 3 -6.52 23.59 -4.44
CA TRP A 3 -6.83 22.27 -3.89
C TRP A 3 -7.29 22.41 -2.43
N PRO A 4 -8.37 21.72 -2.01
CA PRO A 4 -8.84 21.79 -0.63
C PRO A 4 -7.88 21.05 0.32
N PHE A 5 -7.59 21.69 1.45
CA PHE A 5 -6.78 21.13 2.54
C PHE A 5 -7.73 20.63 3.63
N CYS A 6 -7.58 19.37 4.05
CA CYS A 6 -8.40 18.79 5.11
C CYS A 6 -7.50 18.37 6.28
N LEU A 7 -7.82 18.85 7.48
CA LEU A 7 -7.15 18.51 8.73
C LEU A 7 -8.21 18.21 9.79
N ALA A 8 -8.01 17.13 10.56
CA ALA A 8 -8.92 16.69 11.63
C ALA A 8 -10.40 16.58 11.19
N GLY A 9 -10.64 16.01 10.00
CA GLY A 9 -12.00 15.75 9.49
C GLY A 9 -12.76 17.00 9.03
N ARG A 10 -12.08 18.13 8.80
CA ARG A 10 -12.70 19.36 8.29
C ARG A 10 -11.95 19.88 7.08
N CYS A 11 -12.68 20.18 6.02
CA CYS A 11 -12.12 20.66 4.75
C CYS A 11 -12.25 22.18 4.63
N TRP A 12 -11.15 22.79 4.17
CA TRP A 12 -11.01 24.22 4.00
C TRP A 12 -10.60 24.52 2.56
N VAL A 13 -11.15 25.61 2.03
CA VAL A 13 -10.72 26.16 0.74
C VAL A 13 -10.14 27.55 0.96
N TRP A 14 -9.04 27.82 0.27
CA TRP A 14 -8.41 29.14 0.30
C TRP A 14 -9.01 30.03 -0.78
N LEU A 15 -9.66 31.12 -0.35
CA LEU A 15 -10.22 32.16 -1.21
C LEU A 15 -9.46 33.48 -0.98
N PRO A 16 -9.50 34.45 -1.91
CA PRO A 16 -8.87 35.76 -1.71
C PRO A 16 -9.50 36.46 -0.49
N GLY A 17 -8.80 36.45 0.65
CA GLY A 17 -9.31 36.97 1.93
C GLY A 17 -9.19 36.01 3.12
N GLY A 18 -8.83 34.74 2.91
CA GLY A 18 -8.50 33.80 3.98
C GLY A 18 -9.13 32.41 3.84
N TRP A 19 -8.94 31.57 4.87
CA TRP A 19 -9.48 30.22 4.93
C TRP A 19 -10.98 30.22 5.23
N VAL A 20 -11.78 29.64 4.35
CA VAL A 20 -13.22 29.47 4.56
C VAL A 20 -13.52 27.98 4.77
N ARG A 21 -14.24 27.67 5.85
CA ARG A 21 -14.68 26.32 6.17
C ARG A 21 -15.86 25.94 5.28
N LEU A 22 -15.77 24.82 4.56
CA LEU A 22 -16.94 24.27 3.86
C LEU A 22 -17.90 23.68 4.90
N LEU A 23 -19.10 24.25 4.99
CA LEU A 23 -20.22 23.66 5.74
C LEU A 23 -20.94 22.68 4.80
N GLU A 24 -21.13 21.44 5.25
CA GLU A 24 -21.55 20.27 4.47
C GLU A 24 -22.99 20.30 3.90
N HIS A 25 -23.69 21.42 3.89
CA HIS A 25 -25.16 21.39 3.77
C HIS A 25 -25.84 22.10 2.59
N LEU A 26 -25.14 22.70 1.63
CA LEU A 26 -25.83 23.34 0.50
C LEU A 26 -25.02 23.24 -0.80
N LEU A 27 -25.49 22.41 -1.74
CA LEU A 27 -25.95 22.85 -3.07
C LEU A 27 -26.23 21.63 -3.97
N THR A 28 -27.51 21.39 -4.19
CA THR A 28 -28.11 20.51 -5.20
C THR A 28 -27.80 21.01 -6.60
N TRP A 29 -27.04 20.23 -7.40
CA TRP A 29 -26.90 20.45 -8.84
C TRP A 29 -27.48 19.27 -9.62
N ARG A 30 -28.66 19.47 -10.23
CA ARG A 30 -29.23 18.62 -11.30
C ARG A 30 -28.61 19.02 -12.63
N PRO A 31 -28.11 18.10 -13.47
CA PRO A 31 -27.94 18.37 -14.88
C PRO A 31 -29.18 17.93 -15.66
N ALA A 32 -29.58 18.80 -16.57
CA ALA A 32 -30.64 18.61 -17.54
C ALA A 32 -30.36 17.45 -18.51
N VAL A 33 -31.43 16.76 -18.87
CA VAL A 33 -31.51 15.75 -19.92
C VAL A 33 -31.25 16.39 -21.28
N LEU A 34 -30.33 15.82 -22.06
CA LEU A 34 -30.43 15.78 -23.52
C LEU A 34 -30.29 14.33 -23.96
N GLU A 35 -31.41 13.81 -24.46
CA GLU A 35 -31.54 12.51 -25.11
C GLU A 35 -30.78 12.51 -26.46
N THR A 36 -30.07 11.42 -26.75
CA THR A 36 -30.33 10.52 -27.90
C THR A 36 -29.13 9.58 -28.09
N ASN A 37 -29.31 8.32 -27.68
CA ASN A 37 -28.88 7.08 -28.34
C ASN A 37 -28.93 5.91 -27.33
N GLY A 38 -30.16 5.58 -26.91
CA GLY A 38 -30.63 4.19 -26.95
C GLY A 38 -29.87 3.09 -26.22
N VAL A 39 -29.32 3.31 -25.03
CA VAL A 39 -29.01 2.19 -24.12
C VAL A 39 -29.62 2.46 -22.74
N ALA A 40 -30.76 1.82 -22.52
CA ALA A 40 -31.38 1.70 -21.21
C ALA A 40 -30.66 0.60 -20.42
N LEU A 41 -30.09 0.95 -19.27
CA LEU A 41 -29.95 0.01 -18.15
C LEU A 41 -30.74 0.60 -16.96
N PRO A 42 -31.81 -0.07 -16.49
CA PRO A 42 -32.63 0.41 -15.40
C PRO A 42 -32.05 -0.05 -14.05
N TRP A 43 -31.61 0.93 -13.27
CA TRP A 43 -31.93 1.14 -11.85
C TRP A 43 -31.57 0.01 -10.87
N SER A 44 -30.49 0.22 -10.12
CA SER A 44 -30.40 -0.12 -8.69
C SER A 44 -29.36 0.79 -8.01
N TYR A 45 -29.87 1.75 -7.23
CA TYR A 45 -29.26 2.48 -6.10
C TYR A 45 -27.74 2.70 -6.06
N PRO A 46 -27.23 3.94 -5.92
CA PRO A 46 -25.95 4.14 -5.25
C PRO A 46 -26.24 4.15 -3.74
N LEU A 47 -26.33 2.95 -3.15
CA LEU A 47 -25.80 2.77 -1.81
C LEU A 47 -24.27 2.90 -1.95
N ILE A 48 -23.76 4.14 -1.98
CA ILE A 48 -22.36 4.40 -1.61
C ILE A 48 -22.36 4.21 -0.09
N GLY A 49 -22.22 2.99 0.42
CA GLY A 49 -21.16 2.08 0.05
C GLY A 49 -19.94 2.57 0.82
N LEU A 50 -19.90 2.20 2.09
CA LEU A 50 -18.78 2.26 3.01
C LEU A 50 -17.64 1.35 2.54
N GLU A 51 -17.33 1.35 1.25
CA GLU A 51 -16.25 0.57 0.65
C GLU A 51 -15.40 1.54 -0.17
N CYS A 52 -14.19 1.71 0.33
CA CYS A 52 -13.17 2.61 -0.17
C CYS A 52 -12.96 2.45 -1.69
N TRP A 53 -13.38 3.43 -2.48
CA TRP A 53 -12.91 3.66 -3.84
C TRP A 53 -11.79 4.71 -3.78
N PRO A 54 -10.61 4.49 -4.38
CA PRO A 54 -10.37 4.10 -5.78
C PRO A 54 -10.41 2.59 -5.97
N PRO A 55 -10.47 2.06 -7.22
CA PRO A 55 -10.24 0.63 -7.39
C PRO A 55 -8.86 0.38 -6.83
N LYS A 56 -8.75 -0.47 -5.81
CA LYS A 56 -7.47 -0.96 -5.32
C LYS A 56 -6.85 -1.88 -6.35
N ASN A 57 -6.44 -1.34 -7.49
CA ASN A 57 -5.21 -1.77 -8.10
C ASN A 57 -4.08 -1.02 -7.38
N ASP A 58 -3.95 -1.23 -6.07
CA ASP A 58 -2.67 -1.12 -5.40
C ASP A 58 -1.84 -2.21 -6.08
N GLY A 59 -0.67 -1.91 -6.64
CA GLY A 59 0.28 -2.92 -7.11
C GLY A 59 0.85 -3.82 -6.00
N CYS A 60 0.08 -4.09 -4.93
CA CYS A 60 0.34 -5.10 -3.92
C CYS A 60 -0.04 -6.48 -4.48
N SER A 61 0.63 -6.91 -5.54
CA SER A 61 0.81 -8.35 -5.71
C SER A 61 1.59 -8.82 -4.48
N ARG A 62 1.11 -9.88 -3.83
CA ARG A 62 1.78 -10.48 -2.68
C ARG A 62 2.43 -11.77 -3.15
N MET A 63 3.64 -12.00 -2.67
CA MET A 63 4.41 -13.18 -2.92
C MET A 63 4.49 -14.07 -1.68
N HIS A 64 4.54 -15.37 -1.90
CA HIS A 64 4.78 -16.38 -0.89
C HIS A 64 6.24 -16.85 -0.97
N ILE A 65 6.94 -16.76 0.15
CA ILE A 65 8.28 -17.30 0.34
C ILE A 65 8.25 -18.38 1.41
N GLN A 66 9.33 -19.17 1.51
CA GLN A 66 9.59 -20.01 2.66
C GLN A 66 10.60 -19.31 3.57
N LEU A 67 10.20 -18.97 4.80
CA LEU A 67 11.05 -18.32 5.79
C LEU A 67 11.32 -19.29 6.95
N ASN A 68 12.57 -19.71 7.13
CA ASN A 68 12.95 -20.69 8.15
C ASN A 68 12.13 -21.99 8.09
N GLY A 69 11.85 -22.47 6.89
CA GLY A 69 10.99 -23.62 6.62
C GLY A 69 9.47 -23.38 6.73
N GLU A 70 9.02 -22.18 7.12
CA GLU A 70 7.59 -21.85 7.24
C GLU A 70 7.10 -20.94 6.11
N PRO A 71 5.89 -21.14 5.57
CA PRO A 71 5.34 -20.27 4.53
C PRO A 71 5.09 -18.86 5.07
N PHE A 72 5.59 -17.85 4.35
CA PHE A 72 5.50 -16.45 4.75
C PHE A 72 5.10 -15.57 3.57
N GLU A 73 4.18 -14.63 3.80
CA GLU A 73 3.62 -13.77 2.75
C GLU A 73 4.19 -12.34 2.85
N LEU A 74 4.66 -11.82 1.72
CA LEU A 74 5.29 -10.51 1.58
C LEU A 74 4.71 -9.74 0.39
N PRO A 75 4.75 -8.40 0.40
CA PRO A 75 4.53 -7.63 -0.82
C PRO A 75 5.58 -7.95 -1.89
N ASP A 76 5.18 -7.97 -3.16
CA ASP A 76 6.10 -8.11 -4.29
C ASP A 76 7.15 -7.00 -4.30
N GLY A 77 8.37 -7.36 -4.66
CA GLY A 77 9.48 -6.42 -4.74
C GLY A 77 10.04 -5.98 -3.37
N GLU A 78 9.66 -6.65 -2.28
CA GLU A 78 10.32 -6.44 -0.99
C GLU A 78 11.77 -6.95 -1.00
N THR A 79 12.60 -6.32 -0.17
CA THR A 79 14.03 -6.65 -0.06
C THR A 79 14.30 -7.45 1.21
N VAL A 80 15.44 -8.12 1.26
CA VAL A 80 15.91 -8.81 2.47
C VAL A 80 15.96 -7.86 3.68
N ALA A 81 16.39 -6.62 3.49
CA ALA A 81 16.43 -5.61 4.57
C ALA A 81 15.04 -5.24 5.09
N ALA A 82 14.06 -5.13 4.20
CA ALA A 82 12.67 -4.84 4.55
C ALA A 82 12.05 -6.03 5.31
N LEU A 83 12.28 -7.25 4.85
CA LEU A 83 11.92 -8.48 5.58
C LEU A 83 12.51 -8.50 7.00
N LEU A 84 13.82 -8.26 7.15
CA LEU A 84 14.45 -8.22 8.49
C LEU A 84 13.86 -7.13 9.39
N THR A 85 13.43 -6.00 8.82
CA THR A 85 12.75 -4.93 9.56
C THR A 85 11.37 -5.38 10.04
N ARG A 86 10.61 -6.08 9.20
CA ARG A 86 9.29 -6.64 9.57
C ARG A 86 9.38 -7.70 10.66
N LEU A 87 10.46 -8.47 10.68
CA LEU A 87 10.74 -9.47 11.70
C LEU A 87 11.31 -8.87 13.00
N ASP A 88 11.48 -7.55 13.08
CA ASP A 88 12.14 -6.85 14.20
C ASP A 88 13.58 -7.35 14.44
N LEU A 89 14.23 -7.79 13.36
CA LEU A 89 15.63 -8.26 13.33
C LEU A 89 16.56 -7.23 12.69
N ALA A 90 16.03 -6.08 12.27
CA ALA A 90 16.81 -4.97 11.75
C ALA A 90 17.96 -4.62 12.71
N GLY A 91 19.18 -4.56 12.16
CA GLY A 91 20.36 -4.19 12.94
C GLY A 91 20.99 -5.34 13.76
N ARG A 92 20.29 -6.45 14.01
CA ARG A 92 20.81 -7.58 14.80
C ARG A 92 21.93 -8.32 14.06
N ARG A 93 22.73 -9.11 14.81
CA ARG A 93 23.76 -9.99 14.25
C ARG A 93 23.12 -11.27 13.72
N VAL A 94 22.51 -11.16 12.55
CA VAL A 94 21.91 -12.29 11.82
C VAL A 94 22.62 -12.47 10.49
N ALA A 95 22.75 -13.72 10.06
CA ALA A 95 23.10 -14.09 8.70
C ALA A 95 21.81 -14.47 7.96
N VAL A 96 21.73 -14.07 6.69
CA VAL A 96 20.60 -14.41 5.83
C VAL A 96 21.13 -15.26 4.69
N GLU A 97 20.50 -16.41 4.48
CA GLU A 97 20.71 -17.28 3.34
C GLU A 97 19.45 -17.23 2.46
N LEU A 98 19.66 -17.02 1.16
CA LEU A 98 18.61 -16.96 0.14
C LEU A 98 18.89 -18.08 -0.88
N ASN A 99 17.99 -19.05 -1.00
CA ASN A 99 18.10 -20.17 -1.93
C ASN A 99 19.47 -20.88 -1.86
N LEU A 100 19.96 -21.15 -0.65
CA LEU A 100 21.27 -21.76 -0.36
C LEU A 100 22.49 -20.87 -0.62
N ASP A 101 22.29 -19.57 -0.88
CA ASP A 101 23.37 -18.59 -1.04
C ASP A 101 23.37 -17.56 0.10
N ILE A 102 24.54 -17.30 0.69
CA ILE A 102 24.66 -16.37 1.82
C ILE A 102 24.66 -14.93 1.31
N VAL A 103 23.63 -14.17 1.67
CA VAL A 103 23.53 -12.76 1.29
C VAL A 103 24.30 -11.89 2.31
N PRO A 104 25.38 -11.20 1.89
CA PRO A 104 26.12 -10.31 2.77
C PRO A 104 25.25 -9.15 3.26
N ARG A 105 25.49 -8.69 4.50
CA ARG A 105 24.72 -7.58 5.10
C ARG A 105 24.69 -6.30 4.25
N SER A 106 25.77 -6.02 3.50
CA SER A 106 25.83 -4.88 2.59
C SER A 106 24.87 -4.98 1.41
N GLN A 107 24.46 -6.20 1.04
CA GLN A 107 23.57 -6.47 -0.09
C GLN A 107 22.10 -6.61 0.33
N HIS A 108 21.79 -6.73 1.63
CA HIS A 108 20.41 -6.91 2.12
C HIS A 108 19.42 -5.86 1.59
N ALA A 109 19.86 -4.61 1.39
CA ALA A 109 19.01 -3.53 0.88
C ALA A 109 18.81 -3.56 -0.65
N ALA A 110 19.69 -4.26 -1.39
CA ALA A 110 19.64 -4.37 -2.85
C ALA A 110 19.05 -5.70 -3.33
N THR A 111 19.11 -6.74 -2.50
CA THR A 111 18.56 -8.06 -2.79
C THR A 111 17.05 -8.03 -2.66
N VAL A 112 16.36 -8.10 -3.79
CA VAL A 112 14.90 -8.22 -3.90
C VAL A 112 14.52 -9.70 -3.81
N LEU A 113 13.50 -9.99 -3.01
CA LEU A 113 12.91 -11.33 -2.87
C LEU A 113 11.84 -11.54 -3.96
N GLY A 114 11.71 -12.78 -4.40
CA GLY A 114 10.72 -13.22 -5.37
C GLY A 114 9.82 -14.36 -4.86
N GLU A 115 8.78 -14.65 -5.64
CA GLU A 115 7.84 -15.75 -5.38
C GLU A 115 8.58 -17.09 -5.28
N GLY A 116 8.31 -17.85 -4.21
CA GLY A 116 8.85 -19.18 -3.97
C GLY A 116 10.26 -19.22 -3.40
N ASP A 117 10.89 -18.07 -3.13
CA ASP A 117 12.22 -18.01 -2.56
C ASP A 117 12.29 -18.67 -1.18
N GLN A 118 13.43 -19.31 -0.89
CA GLN A 118 13.74 -19.89 0.42
C GLN A 118 14.69 -18.96 1.16
N VAL A 119 14.25 -18.42 2.28
CA VAL A 119 15.01 -17.50 3.12
C VAL A 119 15.22 -18.12 4.49
N GLU A 120 16.48 -18.29 4.88
CA GLU A 120 16.86 -18.75 6.21
C GLU A 120 17.56 -17.61 6.95
N VAL A 121 17.05 -17.28 8.15
CA VAL A 121 17.57 -16.21 9.00
C VAL A 121 18.13 -16.84 10.27
N VAL A 122 19.45 -16.96 10.33
CA VAL A 122 20.15 -17.59 11.47
C VAL A 122 20.93 -16.56 12.28
N HIS A 123 21.04 -16.78 13.59
CA HIS A 123 21.88 -15.94 14.44
C HIS A 123 23.36 -16.19 14.10
N ALA A 124 24.09 -15.13 13.79
CA ALA A 124 25.51 -15.25 13.49
C ALA A 124 26.28 -15.54 14.77
N ILE A 125 26.75 -16.77 14.94
CA ILE A 125 27.70 -17.14 15.99
C ILE A 125 29.10 -16.75 15.50
N GLY A 126 29.40 -15.45 15.58
CA GLY A 126 30.75 -14.94 15.33
C GLY A 126 31.67 -15.39 16.47
N GLY A 127 32.44 -16.45 16.25
CA GLY A 127 33.60 -16.79 17.07
C GLY A 127 34.79 -15.92 16.68
N GLY A 128 35.31 -15.16 17.64
CA GLY A 128 36.52 -14.35 17.55
C GLY A 128 36.91 -13.87 18.94
#